data_AF-A0AAD5MM94-F1
#
_entry.id   AF-A0AAD5MM94-F1
#
_cell.length_a   1.000
_cell.length_b   1.000
_cell.length_c   1.000
_cell.angle_alpha   90.00
_cell.angle_beta   90.00
_cell.angle_gamma   90.00
#
_symmetry.space_group_name_H-M   'P 1'
#
loop_
_entity.id
_entity.type
_entity.pdbx_description
1 polymer ?
#
loop_
_entity_poly.entity_id
_entity_poly.type
_entity_poly.pdbx_seq_one_letter_code
_entity_poly.pdbx_strand_id
1 'polypeptide(L)'
;MAKTLFIFDVDGTLTPARQKIHDDIRQFLANVRKRVPLAIVGGSDLAKIIEQLAGSEEELLSQFDYVFSENGLVGFKGKERYPSKAIQDYIGEREIANAD
;
A
#
# COMPACT_ATOMS: atom_id res chain seq x y z
N MET A 1 -7.49 -15.92 20.03
CA MET A 1 -6.30 -15.04 19.94
C MET A 1 -6.63 -13.88 19.03
N ALA A 2 -6.41 -12.63 19.46
CA ALA A 2 -6.61 -11.47 18.61
C ALA A 2 -5.57 -11.50 17.48
N LYS A 3 -6.02 -11.51 16.23
CA LYS A 3 -5.13 -11.35 15.07
C LYS A 3 -4.74 -9.87 15.00
N THR A 4 -3.48 -9.58 15.30
CA THR A 4 -2.91 -8.23 15.20
C THR A 4 -2.33 -8.04 13.81
N LEU A 5 -2.49 -6.84 13.23
CA LEU A 5 -1.92 -6.40 11.96
C LEU A 5 -1.30 -5.03 12.19
N PHE A 6 -0.07 -4.81 11.72
CA PHE A 6 0.51 -3.47 11.70
C PHE A 6 0.35 -2.87 10.30
N ILE A 7 -0.26 -1.69 10.25
CA ILE A 7 -0.48 -0.94 9.02
C ILE A 7 0.33 0.35 9.11
N PHE A 8 1.16 0.62 8.11
CA PHE A 8 2.01 1.79 8.05
C PHE A 8 1.62 2.69 6.88
N ASP A 9 1.65 4.00 7.11
CA ASP A 9 1.75 4.97 6.03
C ASP A 9 3.13 4.88 5.34
N VAL A 10 3.27 5.42 4.13
CA VAL A 10 4.51 5.34 3.34
C VAL A 10 5.39 6.57 3.55
N ASP A 11 4.92 7.74 3.15
CA ASP A 11 5.67 9.00 3.17
C ASP A 11 5.77 9.56 4.59
N GLY A 12 6.98 9.89 5.04
CA GLY A 12 7.23 10.41 6.40
C GLY A 12 7.14 9.36 7.52
N THR A 13 6.65 8.16 7.22
CA THR A 13 6.58 7.04 8.18
C THR A 13 7.63 5.96 7.89
N LEU A 14 7.61 5.36 6.69
CA LEU A 14 8.60 4.33 6.29
C LEU A 14 9.75 4.91 5.48
N THR A 15 9.51 6.02 4.79
CA THR A 15 10.49 6.69 3.93
C THR A 15 10.46 8.19 4.17
N PRO A 16 11.56 8.92 3.95
CA PRO A 16 11.46 10.36 3.74
C PRO A 16 10.53 10.62 2.54
N ALA A 17 9.77 11.73 2.58
CA ALA A 17 8.74 12.00 1.57
C ALA A 17 9.29 11.88 0.13
N ARG A 18 8.66 11.01 -0.68
CA ARG A 18 9.01 10.69 -2.08
C ARG A 18 10.43 10.16 -2.27
N GLN A 19 11.07 9.62 -1.23
CA GLN A 19 12.39 9.00 -1.31
C GLN A 19 12.31 7.49 -1.07
N LYS A 20 13.42 6.81 -1.37
CA LYS A 20 13.53 5.37 -1.15
C LYS A 20 13.66 5.04 0.34
N ILE A 21 13.09 3.91 0.72
CA ILE A 21 13.28 3.31 2.04
C ILE A 21 14.75 3.02 2.29
N HIS A 22 15.21 3.29 3.51
CA HIS A 22 16.54 2.95 3.95
C HIS A 22 16.64 1.45 4.29
N ASP A 23 17.82 0.87 4.08
CA ASP A 23 18.04 -0.57 4.28
C ASP A 23 17.84 -1.04 5.72
N ASP A 24 18.11 -0.17 6.71
CA ASP A 24 17.89 -0.45 8.12
C ASP A 24 16.40 -0.61 8.46
N ILE A 25 15.53 0.28 7.95
CA ILE A 25 14.08 0.18 8.09
C ILE A 25 13.56 -1.07 7.37
N ARG A 26 14.04 -1.34 6.15
CA ARG A 26 13.68 -2.56 5.40
C ARG A 26 14.00 -3.81 6.20
N GLN A 27 15.22 -3.89 6.77
CA GLN A 27 15.66 -5.03 7.56
C GLN A 27 14.88 -5.15 8.89
N PHE A 28 14.53 -4.03 9.50
CA PHE A 28 13.69 -3.99 10.69
C PHE A 28 12.30 -4.56 10.41
N LEU A 29 11.62 -4.08 9.36
CA LEU A 29 10.29 -4.58 8.96
C LEU A 29 10.32 -6.08 8.64
N ALA A 30 11.35 -6.56 7.95
CA ALA A 30 11.52 -7.99 7.68
C ALA A 30 11.62 -8.83 8.98
N ASN A 31 12.21 -8.29 10.04
CA ASN A 31 12.27 -8.96 11.34
C ASN A 31 10.94 -8.88 12.10
N VAL A 32 10.22 -7.76 12.02
CA VAL A 32 8.89 -7.60 12.61
C VAL A 32 7.89 -8.56 11.97
N ARG A 33 7.95 -8.72 10.64
CA ARG A 33 7.05 -9.59 9.87
C ARG A 33 7.08 -11.05 10.29
N LYS A 34 8.19 -11.52 10.88
CA LYS A 34 8.31 -12.87 11.46
C LYS A 34 7.35 -13.12 12.63
N ARG A 35 6.80 -12.06 13.23
CA ARG A 35 5.96 -12.11 14.44
C ARG A 35 4.55 -11.59 14.22
N VAL A 36 4.38 -10.60 13.35
CA VAL A 36 3.08 -9.96 13.08
C VAL A 36 2.98 -9.64 11.58
N PRO A 37 1.83 -9.91 10.93
CA PRO A 37 1.63 -9.51 9.55
C PRO A 37 1.78 -8.00 9.38
N LEU A 38 2.29 -7.59 8.21
CA LEU A 38 2.52 -6.19 7.87
C LEU A 38 1.65 -5.76 6.69
N ALA A 39 1.16 -4.53 6.77
CA ALA A 39 0.49 -3.84 5.68
C ALA A 39 1.08 -2.45 5.48
N ILE A 40 0.98 -1.96 4.25
CA ILE A 40 1.19 -0.54 3.93
C ILE A 40 -0.09 0.06 3.35
N VAL A 41 -0.29 1.35 3.61
CA VAL A 41 -1.32 2.16 2.98
C VAL A 41 -0.71 3.49 2.54
N GLY A 42 -1.02 3.96 1.33
CA GLY A 42 -0.59 5.27 0.86
C GLY A 42 -1.60 5.89 -0.08
N GLY A 43 -1.64 7.23 -0.14
CA GLY A 43 -2.49 7.97 -1.06
C GLY A 43 -1.99 7.99 -2.50
N SER A 44 -0.72 7.66 -2.71
CA SER A 44 -0.11 7.53 -4.02
C SER A 44 -0.61 6.30 -4.78
N ASP A 45 -0.48 6.33 -6.10
CA ASP A 45 -0.64 5.14 -6.95
C ASP A 45 0.41 4.05 -6.60
N LEU A 46 0.16 2.83 -7.05
CA LEU A 46 1.02 1.67 -6.77
C LEU A 46 2.44 1.86 -7.30
N ALA A 47 2.62 2.48 -8.46
CA ALA A 47 3.93 2.66 -9.10
C ALA A 47 4.86 3.51 -8.23
N LYS A 48 4.36 4.63 -7.67
CA LYS A 48 5.13 5.47 -6.74
C LYS A 48 5.50 4.72 -5.46
N ILE A 49 4.56 3.94 -4.91
CA ILE A 49 4.85 3.12 -3.72
C ILE A 49 5.94 2.09 -4.02
N ILE A 50 5.91 1.46 -5.21
CA ILE A 50 6.96 0.54 -5.66
C ILE A 50 8.29 1.27 -5.72
N GLU A 51 8.39 2.43 -6.38
CA GLU A 51 9.64 3.19 -6.50
C GLU A 51 10.29 3.51 -5.15
N GLN A 52 9.47 3.76 -4.12
CA GLN A 52 9.93 4.08 -2.77
C GLN A 52 10.33 2.84 -1.96
N LEU A 53 9.57 1.75 -2.08
CA LEU A 53 9.68 0.60 -1.18
C LEU A 53 10.35 -0.63 -1.81
N ALA A 54 10.46 -0.72 -3.13
CA ALA A 54 10.94 -1.90 -3.85
C ALA A 54 11.56 -1.56 -5.23
N GLY A 55 12.07 -2.56 -5.94
CA GLY A 55 12.45 -2.45 -7.35
C GLY A 55 11.36 -2.94 -8.32
N SER A 56 10.34 -3.65 -7.82
CA SER A 56 9.25 -4.20 -8.62
C SER A 56 7.99 -4.43 -7.78
N GLU A 57 6.85 -4.60 -8.44
CA GLU A 57 5.59 -4.99 -7.80
C GLU A 57 5.72 -6.34 -7.08
N GLU A 58 6.36 -7.32 -7.73
CA GLU A 58 6.55 -8.65 -7.12
C GLU A 58 7.37 -8.56 -5.83
N GLU A 59 8.43 -7.75 -5.83
CA GLU A 59 9.24 -7.56 -4.64
C GLU A 59 8.40 -6.90 -3.53
N LEU A 60 7.64 -5.85 -3.83
CA LEU A 60 6.79 -5.17 -2.86
C LEU A 60 5.76 -6.12 -2.23
N LEU A 61 5.02 -6.86 -3.07
CA LEU A 61 4.01 -7.82 -2.63
C LEU A 61 4.61 -9.03 -1.90
N SER A 62 5.90 -9.30 -2.08
CA SER A 62 6.61 -10.33 -1.32
C SER A 62 7.05 -9.84 0.07
N GLN A 63 7.23 -8.53 0.26
CA GLN A 63 7.74 -7.93 1.50
C GLN A 63 6.64 -7.65 2.54
N PHE A 64 5.42 -7.33 2.08
CA PHE A 64 4.27 -7.05 2.92
C PHE A 64 3.16 -8.09 2.71
N ASP A 65 2.37 -8.35 3.75
CA ASP A 65 1.23 -9.27 3.65
C ASP A 65 0.03 -8.62 2.97
N TYR A 66 -0.09 -7.29 3.12
CA TYR A 66 -1.09 -6.48 2.43
C TYR A 66 -0.47 -5.19 1.89
N VAL A 67 -0.92 -4.77 0.71
CA VAL A 67 -0.48 -3.52 0.08
C VAL A 67 -1.70 -2.76 -0.37
N PHE A 68 -1.83 -1.50 0.06
CA PHE A 68 -2.94 -0.62 -0.27
C PHE A 68 -2.41 0.69 -0.88
N SER A 69 -2.74 0.96 -2.13
CA SER A 69 -2.47 2.23 -2.81
C SER A 69 -3.77 3.02 -3.01
N GLU A 70 -3.66 4.29 -3.37
CA GLU A 70 -4.82 5.18 -3.57
C GLU A 70 -5.78 5.16 -2.35
N ASN A 71 -5.21 5.25 -1.15
CA ASN A 71 -5.93 5.15 0.13
C ASN A 71 -6.74 3.85 0.31
N GLY A 72 -6.30 2.76 -0.33
CA GLY A 72 -6.94 1.45 -0.23
C GLY A 72 -7.97 1.15 -1.32
N LEU A 73 -8.14 2.03 -2.31
CA LEU A 73 -8.95 1.74 -3.49
C LEU A 73 -8.37 0.55 -4.29
N VAL A 74 -7.05 0.50 -4.39
CA VAL A 74 -6.31 -0.60 -4.98
C VAL A 74 -5.61 -1.35 -3.85
N GLY A 75 -5.96 -2.63 -3.67
CA GLY A 75 -5.49 -3.43 -2.56
C GLY A 75 -5.05 -4.83 -2.99
N PHE A 76 -4.07 -5.37 -2.27
CA PHE A 76 -3.57 -6.73 -2.46
C PHE A 76 -3.41 -7.46 -1.13
N LYS A 77 -3.59 -8.78 -1.17
CA LYS A 77 -3.18 -9.72 -0.12
C LYS A 77 -2.21 -10.73 -0.72
N GLY A 78 -0.93 -10.61 -0.35
CA GLY A 78 0.14 -11.24 -1.13
C GLY A 78 0.06 -10.81 -2.59
N LYS A 79 -0.08 -11.78 -3.51
CA LYS A 79 -0.23 -11.52 -4.95
C LYS A 79 -1.68 -11.41 -5.43
N GLU A 80 -2.65 -11.65 -4.56
CA GLU A 80 -4.08 -11.61 -4.92
C GLU A 80 -4.60 -10.17 -4.81
N ARG A 81 -5.12 -9.64 -5.91
CA ARG A 81 -5.73 -8.30 -5.95
C ARG A 81 -7.16 -8.34 -5.42
N TYR A 82 -7.49 -7.42 -4.53
CA TYR A 82 -8.87 -7.19 -4.08
C TYR A 82 -9.71 -6.53 -5.17
N PRO A 83 -11.03 -6.78 -5.20
CA PRO A 83 -11.93 -6.02 -6.06
C PRO A 83 -11.84 -4.51 -5.77
N SER A 84 -11.75 -3.71 -6.82
CA SER A 84 -11.77 -2.24 -6.76
C SER A 84 -12.92 -1.71 -7.61
N LYS A 85 -13.50 -0.56 -7.24
CA LYS A 85 -14.55 0.12 -8.02
C LYS A 85 -14.10 1.51 -8.41
N ALA A 86 -14.39 1.95 -9.62
CA ALA A 86 -14.16 3.34 -9.97
C ALA A 86 -15.20 4.24 -9.28
N ILE A 87 -14.86 5.51 -9.07
CA ILE A 87 -15.78 6.47 -8.45
C ILE A 87 -17.10 6.57 -9.24
N GLN A 88 -17.03 6.54 -10.57
CA GLN A 88 -18.18 6.50 -11.49
C GLN A 88 -19.13 5.32 -11.25
N ASP A 89 -18.61 4.16 -10.85
CA ASP A 89 -19.43 2.98 -10.53
C ASP A 89 -20.17 3.14 -9.19
N TYR A 90 -19.71 4.07 -8.35
CA TYR A 90 -20.25 4.30 -7.01
C TYR A 90 -21.26 5.45 -6.98
N ILE A 91 -20.93 6.60 -7.58
CA ILE A 91 -21.80 7.80 -7.57
C ILE A 91 -22.58 8.01 -8.87
N GLY A 92 -22.20 7.33 -9.96
CA GLY A 92 -22.78 7.51 -11.28
C GLY A 92 -22.16 8.65 -12.09
N GLU A 93 -22.09 8.49 -13.42
CA GLU A 93 -21.43 9.45 -14.34
C GLU A 93 -22.04 10.86 -14.29
N ARG A 94 -23.35 10.99 -14.06
CA ARG A 94 -24.04 12.29 -14.01
C ARG A 94 -23.57 13.18 -12.86
N GLU A 95 -23.28 12.60 -11.70
CA GLU A 95 -22.84 13.37 -10.53
C GLU A 95 -21.38 13.84 -10.69
N ILE A 96 -20.54 13.09 -11.41
CA ILE A 96 -19.16 13.47 -11.71
C ILE A 96 -19.11 14.66 -12.67
N ALA A 97 -19.96 14.66 -13.70
CA ALA A 97 -19.98 15.72 -14.70
C ALA A 97 -20.45 17.09 -14.15
N ASN A 98 -21.08 17.12 -12.96
CA ASN A 98 -21.58 18.32 -12.31
C ASN A 98 -20.68 18.82 -11.16
N ALA A 99 -19.54 18.17 -10.93
CA ALA A 99 -18.60 18.51 -9.84
C ALA A 99 -17.52 19.53 -10.24
N ASP A 100 -17.53 19.99 -11.51
CA ASP A 100 -16.64 21.02 -12.06
C ASP A 100 -17.25 22.44 -11.98
#